data_AF-A0A976D179-F1
#
_entry.id   AF-A0A976D179-F1
#
_cell.length_a   1.000
_cell.length_b   1.000
_cell.length_c   1.000
_cell.angle_alpha   90.00
_cell.angle_beta   90.00
_cell.angle_gamma   90.00
#
_symmetry.space_group_name_H-M   'P 1'
#
loop_
_entity.id
_entity.type
_entity.pdbx_description
1 polymer ?
#
loop_
_entity_poly.entity_id
_entity_poly.type
_entity_poly.pdbx_seq_one_letter_code
_entity_poly.pdbx_strand_id
1 'polypeptide(L)' 'MKLYSLLSGYFTLDGGAMFGVVPKSIWNKLNPADENNLCTWALRLLLVE' A
#
# COMPACT_ATOMS: atom_id res chain seq x y z
N MET A 1 22.94 -16.57 2.14
CA MET A 1 21.81 -15.84 1.55
C MET A 1 21.56 -14.60 2.37
N LYS A 2 21.77 -13.42 1.81
CA LYS A 2 21.40 -12.14 2.42
C LYS A 2 20.18 -11.59 1.70
N LEU A 3 19.29 -10.96 2.46
CA LEU A 3 18.06 -10.37 1.96
C LEU A 3 18.08 -8.86 2.21
N TYR A 4 17.74 -8.08 1.20
CA TYR A 4 17.64 -6.62 1.31
C TYR A 4 16.25 -6.15 0.87
N SER A 5 15.63 -5.30 1.69
CA SER A 5 14.41 -4.59 1.32
C SER A 5 14.77 -3.22 0.78
N LEU A 6 14.58 -3.01 -0.52
CA LEU A 6 14.91 -1.76 -1.19
C LEU A 6 13.62 -0.95 -1.43
N LEU A 7 13.57 0.28 -0.93
CA LEU A 7 12.46 1.20 -1.22
C LEU A 7 12.68 1.86 -2.58
N SER A 8 11.78 1.63 -3.53
CA SER A 8 11.83 2.15 -4.90
C SER A 8 10.81 3.27 -5.15
N GLY A 9 10.27 3.86 -4.08
CA GLY A 9 9.34 4.99 -4.14
C GLY A 9 7.95 4.67 -3.59
N TYR A 10 7.05 5.63 -3.80
CA TYR A 10 5.65 5.55 -3.39
C TYR A 10 4.73 5.82 -4.57
N PHE A 11 3.54 5.24 -4.53
CA PHE A 11 2.48 5.48 -5.50
C PHE A 11 1.13 5.43 -4.82
N THR A 12 0.14 6.08 -5.42
CA THR A 12 -1.22 6.14 -4.88
C THR A 12 -2.16 5.29 -5.72
N LEU A 13 -3.08 4.58 -5.05
CA LEU A 13 -4.16 3.83 -5.70
C LEU A 13 -5.46 3.98 -4.91
N ASP A 14 -6.59 3.77 -5.58
CA ASP A 14 -7.91 3.73 -4.94
C ASP A 14 -7.95 2.65 -3.86
N GLY A 15 -8.25 3.05 -2.63
CA GLY A 15 -8.32 2.15 -1.48
C GLY A 15 -9.42 1.10 -1.65
N GLY A 16 -10.56 1.46 -2.25
CA GLY A 16 -11.65 0.52 -2.50
C GLY A 16 -11.24 -0.62 -3.42
N ALA A 17 -10.55 -0.31 -4.52
CA ALA A 17 -10.01 -1.29 -5.46
C ALA A 17 -8.99 -2.23 -4.80
N MET A 18 -8.16 -1.71 -3.88
CA MET A 18 -7.14 -2.51 -3.19
C MET A 18 -7.70 -3.41 -2.09
N PHE A 19 -8.77 -2.98 -1.41
CA PHE A 19 -9.38 -3.74 -0.30
C PHE A 19 -10.63 -4.56 -0.72
N GLY A 20 -11.09 -4.42 -1.96
CA GLY A 20 -12.16 -5.23 -2.54
C GLY A 20 -13.46 -5.15 -1.74
N VAL A 21 -13.92 -6.29 -1.22
CA VAL A 21 -15.18 -6.40 -0.48
C VAL A 21 -15.11 -5.85 0.95
N VAL A 22 -13.91 -5.52 1.46
CA VAL A 22 -13.75 -5.05 2.83
C VAL A 22 -14.31 -3.62 2.96
N PRO A 23 -15.19 -3.34 3.93
CA PRO A 23 -15.76 -2.00 4.12
C PRO A 23 -14.70 -0.95 4.45
N LYS A 24 -14.85 0.27 3.89
CA LYS A 24 -13.97 1.42 4.16
C LYS A 24 -13.81 1.75 5.62
N SER A 25 -14.88 1.63 6.42
CA SER A 25 -14.84 1.86 7.86
C SER A 25 -13.87 0.92 8.61
N ILE A 26 -13.52 -0.22 8.03
CA ILE A 26 -12.55 -1.17 8.59
C ILE A 26 -11.15 -0.87 8.07
N TRP A 27 -10.94 -0.88 6.75
CA TRP A 27 -9.59 -0.77 6.19
C TRP A 27 -8.99 0.63 6.32
N ASN A 28 -9.81 1.70 6.35
CA ASN A 28 -9.33 3.09 6.45
C ASN A 28 -8.69 3.39 7.81
N LYS A 29 -8.94 2.57 8.82
CA LYS A 29 -8.26 2.68 10.13
C LYS A 29 -6.78 2.27 10.05
N LEU A 30 -6.46 1.34 9.16
CA LEU A 30 -5.12 0.80 8.96
C LEU A 30 -4.38 1.51 7.81
N ASN A 31 -5.12 1.86 6.75
CA ASN A 31 -4.59 2.54 5.57
C ASN A 31 -5.50 3.73 5.27
N PRO A 32 -5.27 4.88 5.93
CA PRO A 32 -6.09 6.07 5.73
C PRO A 32 -6.02 6.53 4.27
N ALA A 33 -7.19 6.69 3.65
CA ALA A 33 -7.31 7.30 2.34
C ALA A 33 -7.44 8.82 2.46
N ASP A 34 -7.05 9.52 1.40
CA ASP A 34 -7.28 10.95 1.23
C ASP A 34 -8.74 11.27 0.82
N GLU A 35 -8.99 12.53 0.50
CA GLU A 35 -10.29 13.03 0.05
C GLU A 35 -10.79 12.39 -1.25
N ASN A 36 -9.88 11.87 -2.09
CA ASN A 36 -10.17 11.20 -3.36
C ASN A 36 -10.23 9.67 -3.21
N ASN A 37 -10.28 9.15 -1.98
CA ASN A 37 -10.26 7.72 -1.66
C ASN A 37 -8.94 7.01 -2.04
N LEU A 38 -7.84 7.75 -2.20
CA LEU A 38 -6.53 7.20 -2.54
C LEU A 38 -5.71 6.87 -1.29
N CYS A 39 -5.04 5.73 -1.31
CA CYS A 39 -4.05 5.33 -0.30
C CYS A 39 -2.64 5.37 -0.89
N THR A 40 -1.64 5.69 -0.07
CA THR A 40 -0.23 5.67 -0.45
C THR A 40 0.40 4.31 -0.17
N TRP A 41 1.09 3.76 -1.17
CA TRP A 41 1.72 2.44 -1.13
C TRP A 41 3.22 2.56 -1.37
N ALA A 42 4.01 1.75 -0.66
CA ALA A 42 5.45 1.68 -0.85
C ALA A 42 5.80 0.60 -1.88
N LEU A 43 6.59 0.96 -2.90
CA LEU A 43 7.19 -0.01 -3.81
C LEU A 43 8.45 -0.57 -3.17
N ARG A 44 8.36 -1.77 -2.60
CA ARG A 44 9.51 -2.46 -1.98
C ARG A 44 9.97 -3.63 -2.84
N LEU A 45 11.22 -3.59 -3.26
CA LEU A 45 11.88 -4.68 -3.95
C LEU A 45 12.59 -5.56 -2.91
N LEU A 46 12.59 -6.87 -3.15
CA LEU A 46 13.36 -7.83 -2.36
C LEU A 46 14.58 -8.29 -3.20
N LEU A 47 15.77 -7.88 -2.78
CA LEU A 47 17.03 -8.34 -3.37
C LEU A 47 17.56 -9.52 -2.55
N VAL A 48 17.96 -10.59 -3.25
CA VAL A 48 18.57 -11.80 -2.68
C VAL A 48 20.00 -11.90 -3.17
N GLU A 49 20.97 -11.93 -2.24
CA GLU A 49 22.41 -12.14 -2.49
C GLU A 49 22.88 -13.52 -2.00
#